data_AF-A0AAP4CZZ9-F1
#
_entry.id   AF-A0AAP4CZZ9-F1
#
_cell.length_a   1.000
_cell.length_b   1.000
_cell.length_c   1.000
_cell.angle_alpha   90.00
_cell.angle_beta   90.00
_cell.angle_gamma   90.00
#
_symmetry.space_group_name_H-M   'P 1'
#
loop_
_entity.id
_entity.type
_entity.pdbx_description
1 polymer ?
#
loop_
_entity_poly.entity_id
_entity_poly.type
_entity_poly.pdbx_seq_one_letter_code
_entity_poly.pdbx_strand_id
1 'polypeptide(L)'
;EQPRLEDLLVKMLTIDADVYGTKGLNPDEVDVAFPDIAIDSPEAAASTASTLAAARIASTETLVAMVHPDWDAKAVAEEVERIKQDSPLTSPDAWRPPQLEADEPEE
;
A
#
# COMPACT_ATOMS: atom_id res chain seq x y z
N GLU A 1 -16.65 -21.95 -1.02
CA GLU A 1 -17.34 -22.26 0.26
C GLU A 1 -18.52 -21.32 0.57
N GLN A 2 -18.65 -20.18 -0.14
CA GLN A 2 -19.77 -19.22 -0.07
C GLN A 2 -21.19 -19.78 0.12
N PRO A 3 -21.68 -20.75 -0.68
CA PRO A 3 -23.11 -21.09 -0.66
C PRO A 3 -23.59 -21.64 0.69
N ARG A 4 -22.70 -22.27 1.47
CA ARG A 4 -23.09 -22.84 2.78
C ARG A 4 -23.20 -21.80 3.89
N LEU A 5 -22.49 -20.69 3.78
CA LEU A 5 -22.52 -19.63 4.78
C LEU A 5 -23.73 -18.73 4.56
N GLU A 6 -24.04 -18.44 3.32
CA GLU A 6 -25.27 -17.74 2.91
C GLU A 6 -26.50 -18.52 3.40
N ASP A 7 -26.58 -19.82 3.13
CA ASP A 7 -27.65 -20.71 3.63
C ASP A 7 -27.80 -20.68 5.17
N LEU A 8 -26.69 -20.58 5.90
CA LEU A 8 -26.70 -20.51 7.37
C LEU A 8 -27.24 -19.16 7.85
N LEU A 9 -26.79 -18.07 7.24
CA LEU A 9 -27.20 -16.71 7.57
C LEU A 9 -28.69 -16.50 7.26
N VAL A 10 -29.17 -16.95 6.11
CA VAL A 10 -30.60 -16.96 5.75
C VAL A 10 -31.40 -17.66 6.84
N LYS A 11 -31.00 -18.87 7.26
CA LYS A 11 -31.70 -19.61 8.32
C LYS A 11 -31.72 -18.89 9.67
N MET A 12 -30.61 -18.26 10.06
CA MET A 12 -30.55 -17.47 11.29
C MET A 12 -31.48 -16.27 11.24
N LEU A 13 -31.52 -15.57 10.10
CA LEU A 13 -32.40 -14.43 9.85
C LEU A 13 -33.88 -14.83 9.81
N THR A 14 -34.20 -16.00 9.26
CA THR A 14 -35.57 -16.56 9.30
C THR A 14 -35.99 -16.87 10.74
N ILE A 15 -35.13 -17.49 11.54
CA ILE A 15 -35.40 -17.76 12.96
C ILE A 15 -35.60 -16.45 13.73
N ASP A 16 -34.79 -15.42 13.44
CA ASP A 16 -34.93 -14.12 14.10
C ASP A 16 -36.26 -13.45 13.78
N ALA A 17 -36.66 -13.45 12.51
CA ALA A 17 -37.94 -12.91 12.06
C ALA A 17 -39.13 -13.64 12.72
N ASP A 18 -39.08 -14.97 12.80
CA ASP A 18 -40.18 -15.79 13.34
C ASP A 18 -40.26 -15.77 14.88
N VAL A 19 -39.11 -15.76 15.57
CA VAL A 19 -39.06 -15.85 17.04
C VAL A 19 -39.12 -14.47 17.70
N TYR A 20 -38.45 -13.46 17.13
CA TYR A 20 -38.33 -12.12 17.72
C TYR A 20 -39.18 -11.06 17.01
N GLY A 21 -39.77 -11.37 15.85
CA GLY A 21 -40.72 -10.49 15.16
C GLY A 21 -40.07 -9.23 14.58
N THR A 22 -38.78 -9.29 14.25
CA THR A 22 -38.00 -8.18 13.71
C THR A 22 -38.62 -7.67 12.41
N LYS A 23 -39.14 -6.44 12.40
CA LYS A 23 -39.82 -5.86 11.24
C LYS A 23 -38.82 -5.27 10.24
N GLY A 24 -39.04 -5.56 8.95
CA GLY A 24 -38.28 -4.98 7.84
C GLY A 24 -37.05 -5.78 7.41
N LEU A 25 -36.91 -7.01 7.91
CA LEU A 25 -35.83 -7.90 7.53
C LEU A 25 -36.27 -8.82 6.37
N ASN A 26 -35.49 -8.86 5.29
CA ASN A 26 -35.72 -9.74 4.14
C ASN A 26 -34.62 -10.83 4.10
N PRO A 27 -34.90 -12.06 4.55
CA PRO A 27 -33.89 -13.13 4.62
C PRO A 27 -33.38 -13.58 3.25
N ASP A 28 -34.10 -13.31 2.17
CA ASP A 28 -33.78 -13.79 0.82
C ASP A 28 -32.74 -12.91 0.08
N GLU A 29 -32.30 -11.79 0.68
CA GLU A 29 -31.31 -10.85 0.11
C GLU A 29 -30.01 -10.80 0.94
N VAL A 30 -29.39 -11.95 1.20
CA VAL A 30 -28.10 -12.01 1.91
C VAL A 30 -26.96 -12.13 0.91
N ASP A 31 -26.26 -11.03 0.64
CA ASP A 31 -25.01 -11.07 -0.14
C ASP A 31 -23.79 -11.20 0.79
N VAL A 32 -22.98 -12.23 0.58
CA VAL A 32 -21.76 -12.48 1.34
C VAL A 32 -20.53 -12.31 0.44
N ALA A 33 -19.96 -11.11 0.49
CA ALA A 33 -18.69 -10.80 -0.15
C ALA A 33 -17.54 -11.02 0.84
N PHE A 34 -16.72 -12.05 0.59
CA PHE A 34 -15.40 -12.10 1.21
C PHE A 34 -14.46 -11.20 0.41
N PRO A 35 -13.82 -10.19 1.03
CA PRO A 35 -12.71 -9.53 0.37
C PRO A 35 -11.64 -10.58 0.05
N ASP A 36 -10.95 -10.42 -1.07
CA ASP A 36 -9.79 -11.25 -1.40
C ASP A 36 -8.68 -10.88 -0.41
N ILE A 37 -8.61 -11.60 0.73
CA ILE A 37 -7.57 -11.38 1.73
C ILE A 37 -6.30 -12.05 1.22
N ALA A 38 -5.75 -11.52 0.13
CA ALA A 38 -4.34 -11.62 -0.19
C ALA A 38 -3.65 -10.34 0.31
N ILE A 39 -3.87 -10.00 1.59
CA ILE A 39 -2.96 -9.10 2.28
C ILE A 39 -1.76 -9.97 2.64
N ASP A 40 -0.79 -10.06 1.72
CA ASP A 40 0.52 -10.56 2.06
C ASP A 40 0.99 -9.81 3.31
N SER A 41 1.61 -10.54 4.25
CA SER A 41 2.10 -9.87 5.45
C SER A 41 3.05 -8.74 5.03
N PRO A 42 3.05 -7.58 5.72
CA PRO A 42 3.95 -6.47 5.38
C PRO A 42 5.41 -6.92 5.29
N GLU A 43 5.80 -7.95 6.07
CA GLU A 43 7.12 -8.57 6.02
C GLU A 43 7.39 -9.32 4.71
N ALA A 44 6.40 -10.06 4.20
CA ALA A 44 6.50 -10.76 2.92
C ALA A 44 6.59 -9.76 1.75
N ALA A 45 5.80 -8.70 1.79
CA ALA A 45 5.84 -7.62 0.81
C ALA A 45 7.20 -6.89 0.82
N ALA A 46 7.72 -6.56 2.00
CA ALA A 46 9.04 -5.92 2.15
C ALA A 46 10.19 -6.81 1.67
N SER A 47 10.16 -8.10 2.01
CA SER A 47 11.15 -9.08 1.54
C SER A 47 11.18 -9.17 0.01
N THR A 48 9.99 -9.24 -0.61
CA THR A 48 9.84 -9.23 -2.07
C THR A 48 10.36 -7.94 -2.67
N ALA A 49 9.94 -6.78 -2.16
CA ALA A 49 10.40 -5.48 -2.63
C ALA A 49 11.93 -5.33 -2.54
N SER A 50 12.56 -5.82 -1.47
CA SER A 50 14.03 -5.80 -1.34
C SER A 50 14.73 -6.63 -2.41
N THR A 51 14.14 -7.79 -2.77
CA THR A 51 14.66 -8.67 -3.82
C THR A 51 14.55 -8.02 -5.20
N LEU A 52 13.41 -7.40 -5.48
CA LEU A 52 13.17 -6.68 -6.73
C LEU A 52 14.07 -5.45 -6.86
N ALA A 53 14.31 -4.73 -5.76
CA ALA A 53 15.23 -3.60 -5.70
C ALA A 53 16.68 -4.02 -5.99
N ALA A 54 17.13 -5.12 -5.36
CA ALA A 54 18.47 -5.67 -5.58
C ALA A 54 18.68 -6.14 -7.03
N ALA A 55 17.66 -6.76 -7.62
CA ALA A 55 17.68 -7.18 -9.03
C ALA A 55 17.53 -6.01 -10.02
N ARG A 56 17.19 -4.80 -9.56
CA ARG A 56 16.95 -3.58 -10.36
C ARG A 56 15.91 -3.79 -11.47
N ILE A 57 14.88 -4.60 -11.21
CA ILE A 57 13.82 -4.93 -12.18
C ILE A 57 12.54 -4.12 -12.00
N ALA A 58 12.45 -3.32 -10.93
CA ALA A 58 11.31 -2.46 -10.63
C ALA A 58 11.77 -1.03 -10.29
N SER A 59 10.93 -0.04 -10.58
CA SER A 59 11.19 1.36 -10.19
C SER A 59 10.89 1.57 -8.71
N THR A 60 11.44 2.62 -8.11
CA THR A 60 11.15 3.02 -6.72
C THR A 60 9.64 3.20 -6.49
N GLU A 61 8.94 3.76 -7.47
CA GLU A 61 7.47 3.93 -7.40
C GLU A 61 6.74 2.60 -7.33
N THR A 62 7.11 1.63 -8.19
CA THR A 62 6.52 0.29 -8.18
C THR A 62 6.80 -0.44 -6.87
N LEU A 63 7.99 -0.25 -6.29
CA LEU A 63 8.35 -0.85 -5.00
C LEU A 63 7.52 -0.26 -3.84
N VAL A 64 7.35 1.07 -3.79
CA VAL A 64 6.56 1.74 -2.75
C VAL A 64 5.09 1.31 -2.84
N ALA A 65 4.52 1.27 -4.05
CA ALA A 65 3.14 0.82 -4.26
C ALA A 65 2.92 -0.66 -3.91
N MET A 66 3.95 -1.51 -4.04
CA MET A 66 3.87 -2.93 -3.68
C MET A 66 3.89 -3.15 -2.16
N VAL A 67 4.61 -2.32 -1.41
CA VAL A 67 4.64 -2.37 0.06
C VAL A 67 3.38 -1.72 0.67
N HIS A 68 2.83 -0.70 0.01
CA HIS A 68 1.67 0.05 0.47
C HIS A 68 0.54 0.06 -0.57
N PRO A 69 -0.20 -1.06 -0.73
CA PRO A 69 -1.31 -1.16 -1.68
C PRO A 69 -2.52 -0.31 -1.30
N ASP A 70 -2.60 0.13 -0.04
CA ASP A 70 -3.65 1.00 0.51
C ASP A 70 -3.42 2.49 0.23
N TRP A 71 -2.24 2.88 -0.28
CA TRP A 71 -1.90 4.28 -0.54
C TRP A 71 -2.44 4.77 -1.87
N ASP A 72 -2.83 6.05 -1.91
CA ASP A 72 -3.17 6.70 -3.16
C ASP A 72 -1.92 7.06 -3.97
N ALA A 73 -2.11 7.33 -5.26
CA ALA A 73 -1.01 7.68 -6.16
C ALA A 73 -0.24 8.93 -5.71
N LYS A 74 -0.88 9.83 -4.94
CA LYS A 74 -0.25 11.05 -4.44
C LYS A 74 0.74 10.73 -3.31
N ALA A 75 0.32 9.93 -2.33
CA ALA A 75 1.16 9.49 -1.23
C ALA A 75 2.38 8.71 -1.71
N VAL A 76 2.21 7.85 -2.72
CA VAL A 76 3.32 7.14 -3.36
C VAL A 76 4.31 8.10 -4.00
N ALA A 77 3.83 9.13 -4.74
CA ALA A 77 4.71 10.11 -5.37
C ALA A 77 5.49 10.96 -4.35
N GLU A 78 4.85 11.35 -3.25
CA GLU A 78 5.49 12.09 -2.15
C GLU A 78 6.60 11.26 -1.48
N GLU A 79 6.40 9.96 -1.28
CA GLU A 79 7.43 9.07 -0.75
C GLU A 79 8.61 8.91 -1.72
N VAL A 80 8.32 8.68 -3.00
CA VAL A 80 9.38 8.55 -4.03
C VAL A 80 10.25 9.79 -4.09
N GLU A 81 9.66 10.98 -3.96
CA GLU A 81 10.41 12.23 -3.94
C GLU A 81 11.30 12.35 -2.70
N ARG A 82 10.80 11.97 -1.51
CA ARG A 82 11.61 11.92 -0.29
C ARG A 82 12.81 10.97 -0.43
N ILE A 83 12.59 9.77 -0.98
CA ILE A 83 13.66 8.79 -1.21
C ILE A 83 14.73 9.34 -2.17
N LYS A 84 14.34 10.11 -3.19
CA LYS A 84 15.29 10.76 -4.10
C LYS A 84 16.11 11.85 -3.42
N GLN A 85 15.46 12.67 -2.58
CA GLN A 85 16.13 13.74 -1.83
C GLN A 85 17.12 13.20 -0.79
N ASP A 86 16.80 12.09 -0.14
CA ASP A 86 17.68 11.39 0.79
C ASP A 86 18.88 10.72 0.09
N SER A 87 18.83 10.56 -1.24
CA SER A 87 19.92 9.96 -1.98
C SER A 87 21.12 10.93 -2.03
N PRO A 88 22.29 10.55 -1.48
CA PRO A 88 23.43 11.45 -1.27
C PRO A 88 24.10 11.93 -2.55
N LEU A 89 23.68 11.45 -3.71
CA LEU A 89 24.24 11.77 -5.03
C LEU A 89 23.17 12.37 -5.95
N THR A 90 22.57 13.48 -5.52
CA THR A 90 21.54 14.18 -6.31
C THR A 90 22.12 15.09 -7.40
N SER A 91 23.39 15.51 -7.31
CA SER A 91 24.03 16.37 -8.31
C SER A 91 25.53 16.12 -8.44
N PRO A 92 26.11 16.18 -9.66
CA PRO A 92 27.56 16.20 -9.87
C PRO A 92 28.30 17.31 -9.09
N ASP A 93 27.62 18.42 -8.77
CA ASP A 93 28.20 19.51 -7.98
C ASP A 93 28.39 19.15 -6.50
N ALA A 94 27.71 18.13 -5.97
CA ALA A 94 27.93 17.64 -4.60
C ALA A 94 29.30 16.97 -4.41
N TRP A 95 29.93 16.52 -5.50
CA TRP A 95 31.31 16.01 -5.50
C TRP A 95 32.34 17.11 -5.78
N ARG A 96 31.91 18.30 -6.20
CA ARG A 96 32.84 19.40 -6.51
C ARG A 96 33.44 19.90 -5.19
N PRO A 97 34.78 19.84 -4.99
CA PRO A 97 35.39 20.45 -3.83
C PRO A 97 35.04 21.95 -3.81
N PRO A 98 34.79 22.55 -2.63
CA PRO A 98 34.46 23.96 -2.54
C PRO A 98 35.55 24.74 -3.26
N GLN A 99 35.13 25.59 -4.20
CA GLN A 99 36.03 26.50 -4.88
C GLN A 99 36.64 27.37 -3.79
N LEU A 100 37.93 27.16 -3.49
CA LEU A 100 38.70 28.11 -2.70
C LEU A 100 38.51 29.45 -3.40
N GLU A 101 37.72 30.33 -2.81
CA GLU A 101 37.70 31.74 -3.16
C GLU A 101 39.16 32.16 -3.10
N ALA A 102 39.77 32.34 -4.27
CA ALA A 102 41.05 32.97 -4.35
C ALA A 102 40.80 34.38 -3.84
N ASP A 103 41.14 34.63 -2.57
CA ASP A 103 41.35 35.97 -2.06
C ASP A 103 42.28 36.66 -3.07
N GLU A 104 41.70 37.50 -3.93
CA GLU A 104 42.43 38.49 -4.68
C GLU A 104 42.80 39.58 -3.66
N PRO A 105 44.08 39.73 -3.25
CA PRO A 105 44.46 40.99 -2.63
C PRO A 105 44.40 42.08 -3.70
N GLU A 106 43.50 43.04 -3.43
CA GLU A 106 43.32 44.33 -4.10
C GLU A 106 44.66 45.09 -4.28
N GLU A 107 44.67 45.95 -5.30
CA GLU A 107 45.78 46.79 -5.84
C GLU A 107 46.75 47.44 -4.83
#